data_AF-A0A7Y3HN46-F1
#
_entry.id   AF-A0A7Y3HN46-F1
#
_cell.length_a   1.000
_cell.length_b   1.000
_cell.length_c   1.000
_cell.angle_alpha   90.00
_cell.angle_beta   90.00
_cell.angle_gamma   90.00
#
_symmetry.space_group_name_H-M   'P 1'
#
loop_
_entity.id
_entity.type
_entity.pdbx_description
1 polymer ?
#
loop_
_entity_poly.entity_id
_entity_poly.type
_entity_poly.pdbx_seq_one_letter_code
_entity_poly.pdbx_strand_id
1 'polypeptide(L)'
;MKFFIDTASLEQIKEANDLGVLDGVTTNPSLMAKEGIAGKEDVLKHYVDICNIVDGDVSAEVIATDFEGMVREGEELAALHKQIVVKIPMIKDGVK
;
A
#
# COMPACT_ATOMS: atom_id res chain seq x y z
N MET A 1 18.28 -0.80 10.66
CA MET A 1 16.90 -1.17 11.01
C MET A 1 16.00 -0.17 10.32
N LYS A 2 14.92 -0.60 9.65
CA LYS A 2 13.99 0.30 8.98
C LYS A 2 12.68 0.41 9.79
N PHE A 3 12.05 1.56 9.78
CA PHE A 3 10.78 1.82 10.46
C PHE A 3 9.67 2.11 9.43
N PHE A 4 8.63 1.31 9.48
CA PHE A 4 7.45 1.46 8.65
C PHE A 4 6.26 1.77 9.56
N ILE A 5 5.41 2.69 9.14
CA ILE A 5 4.14 2.95 9.82
C ILE A 5 3.02 2.13 9.17
N ASP A 6 2.19 1.49 10.00
CA ASP A 6 1.05 0.68 9.54
C ASP A 6 -0.25 1.48 9.66
N THR A 7 -0.56 2.27 8.63
CA THR A 7 -1.74 3.13 8.60
C THR A 7 -2.09 3.51 7.15
N ALA A 8 -3.34 3.91 6.93
CA ALA A 8 -3.77 4.57 5.70
C ALA A 8 -4.04 6.08 5.92
N SER A 9 -3.89 6.59 7.14
CA SER A 9 -4.16 8.01 7.44
C SER A 9 -3.05 8.91 6.91
N LEU A 10 -3.36 9.79 5.95
CA LEU A 10 -2.38 10.73 5.38
C LEU A 10 -1.84 11.70 6.43
N GLU A 11 -2.63 12.05 7.43
CA GLU A 11 -2.22 12.92 8.54
C GLU A 11 -1.12 12.25 9.39
N GLN A 12 -1.35 11.00 9.81
CA GLN A 12 -0.37 10.24 10.60
C GLN A 12 0.92 9.97 9.80
N ILE A 13 0.78 9.65 8.51
CA ILE A 13 1.92 9.44 7.62
C ILE A 13 2.75 10.72 7.51
N LYS A 14 2.10 11.87 7.31
CA LYS A 14 2.78 13.16 7.24
C LYS A 14 3.48 13.51 8.55
N GLU A 15 2.81 13.36 9.69
CA GLU A 15 3.40 13.62 11.01
C GLU A 15 4.65 12.76 11.24
N ALA A 16 4.57 11.46 10.98
CA ALA A 16 5.71 10.56 11.16
C ALA A 16 6.83 10.81 10.14
N ASN A 17 6.51 11.23 8.92
CA ASN A 17 7.50 11.65 7.92
C ASN A 17 8.23 12.94 8.34
N ASP A 18 7.50 13.91 8.89
CA ASP A 18 8.06 15.18 9.38
C ASP A 18 9.00 14.98 10.59
N LEU A 19 8.80 13.91 11.37
CA LEU A 19 9.74 13.47 12.41
C LEU A 19 11.05 12.90 11.87
N GLY A 20 11.13 12.58 10.57
CA GLY A 20 12.32 12.05 9.90
C GLY A 20 12.64 10.60 10.29
N VAL A 21 11.64 9.83 10.73
CA VAL A 21 11.83 8.44 11.21
C VAL A 21 11.29 7.38 10.26
N LEU A 22 10.54 7.75 9.23
CA LEU A 22 9.91 6.79 8.32
C LEU A 22 10.85 6.34 7.19
N ASP A 23 10.95 5.02 7.02
CA ASP A 23 11.55 4.36 5.86
C ASP A 23 10.49 3.82 4.88
N GLY A 24 9.20 3.92 5.22
CA GLY A 24 8.09 3.44 4.38
C GLY A 24 6.75 3.37 5.12
N VAL A 25 5.74 2.87 4.41
CA VAL A 25 4.36 2.72 4.90
C VAL A 25 3.87 1.32 4.54
N THR A 26 3.15 0.67 5.45
CA THR A 26 2.36 -0.52 5.13
C THR A 26 0.88 -0.21 5.22
N THR A 27 0.11 -0.69 4.24
CA THR A 27 -1.35 -0.62 4.30
C THR A 27 -1.95 -2.03 4.16
N ASN A 28 -3.27 -2.09 4.28
CA ASN A 28 -4.10 -3.24 3.94
C ASN A 28 -5.54 -2.75 3.70
N PRO A 29 -6.44 -3.58 3.16
CA PRO A 29 -7.81 -3.17 2.85
C PRO A 29 -8.60 -2.72 4.08
N SER A 30 -8.30 -3.28 5.26
CA SER A 30 -8.98 -2.89 6.51
C SER A 30 -8.56 -1.49 6.98
N LEU A 31 -7.30 -1.10 6.81
CA LEU A 31 -6.83 0.25 7.12
C LEU A 31 -7.41 1.28 6.15
N MET A 32 -7.45 0.98 4.85
CA MET A 32 -8.10 1.84 3.86
C MET A 32 -9.58 2.08 4.19
N ALA A 33 -10.30 1.01 4.52
CA ALA A 33 -11.72 1.10 4.89
C ALA A 33 -11.96 1.92 6.18
N LYS A 34 -11.05 1.86 7.16
CA LYS A 34 -11.14 2.67 8.39
C LYS A 34 -11.06 4.18 8.13
N GLU A 35 -10.27 4.58 7.14
CA GLU A 35 -10.18 5.98 6.69
C GLU A 35 -11.31 6.35 5.71
N GLY A 36 -12.27 5.44 5.47
CA GLY A 36 -13.40 5.68 4.57
C GLY A 36 -13.07 5.60 3.09
N ILE A 37 -11.90 5.06 2.73
CA ILE A 37 -11.44 4.94 1.35
C ILE A 37 -12.00 3.65 0.77
N ALA A 38 -12.85 3.76 -0.25
CA ALA A 38 -13.51 2.64 -0.87
C ALA A 38 -13.71 2.90 -2.37
N GLY A 39 -13.84 1.82 -3.14
CA GLY A 39 -13.90 1.92 -4.60
C GLY A 39 -12.51 1.99 -5.22
N LYS A 40 -12.40 1.47 -6.44
CA LYS A 40 -11.12 1.25 -7.09
C LYS A 40 -10.34 2.55 -7.31
N GLU A 41 -10.98 3.56 -7.89
CA GLU A 41 -10.32 4.82 -8.24
C GLU A 41 -9.78 5.55 -7.01
N ASP A 42 -10.56 5.63 -5.93
CA ASP A 42 -10.15 6.29 -4.69
C ASP A 42 -9.01 5.54 -3.99
N VAL A 43 -9.04 4.20 -3.98
CA VAL A 43 -7.95 3.39 -3.43
C VAL A 43 -6.64 3.60 -4.22
N LEU A 44 -6.69 3.56 -5.55
CA LEU A 44 -5.50 3.77 -6.39
C LEU A 44 -4.93 5.18 -6.21
N LYS A 45 -5.81 6.19 -6.18
CA LYS A 45 -5.42 7.58 -5.92
C LYS A 45 -4.77 7.71 -4.54
N HIS A 46 -5.34 7.09 -3.51
CA HIS A 46 -4.82 7.17 -2.15
C HIS A 46 -3.42 6.59 -2.02
N TYR A 47 -3.11 5.50 -2.71
CA TYR A 47 -1.75 4.97 -2.78
C TYR A 47 -0.75 5.96 -3.36
N VAL A 48 -1.15 6.69 -4.42
CA VAL A 48 -0.32 7.74 -5.02
C VAL A 48 -0.14 8.90 -4.04
N ASP A 49 -1.20 9.29 -3.32
CA ASP A 49 -1.12 10.33 -2.30
C ASP A 49 -0.15 9.96 -1.18
N ILE A 50 -0.14 8.70 -0.71
CA ILE A 50 0.86 8.20 0.25
C ILE A 50 2.27 8.28 -0.33
N CYS A 51 2.47 7.80 -1.58
CA CYS A 51 3.76 7.83 -2.25
C CYS A 51 4.32 9.26 -2.44
N ASN A 52 3.46 10.26 -2.54
CA ASN A 52 3.87 11.66 -2.65
C ASN A 52 4.29 12.28 -1.29
N ILE A 53 3.99 11.63 -0.16
CA ILE A 53 4.34 12.11 1.18
C ILE A 53 5.67 11.52 1.66
N VAL A 54 5.90 10.22 1.43
CA VAL A 54 7.08 9.50 1.90
C VAL A 54 8.03 9.21 0.75
N ASP A 55 9.34 9.15 1.00
CA ASP A 55 10.33 8.72 -0.02
C ASP A 55 10.53 7.18 -0.06
N GLY A 56 9.99 6.48 0.94
CA GLY A 56 10.18 5.04 1.17
C GLY A 56 9.16 4.12 0.50
N ASP A 57 9.33 2.81 0.69
CA ASP A 57 8.44 1.80 0.10
C ASP A 57 7.01 1.89 0.67
N VAL A 58 6.00 1.74 -0.17
CA VAL A 58 4.57 1.73 0.21
C VAL A 58 3.97 0.38 -0.12
N SER A 59 3.62 -0.40 0.89
CA SER A 59 3.02 -1.73 0.68
C SER A 59 1.54 -1.62 0.34
N ALA A 60 1.17 -2.07 -0.86
CA ALA A 60 -0.21 -2.10 -1.36
C ALA A 60 -0.69 -3.54 -1.53
N GLU A 61 -1.82 -3.91 -0.92
CA GLU A 61 -2.28 -5.29 -0.86
C GLU A 61 -3.30 -5.62 -1.96
N VAL A 62 -3.11 -6.77 -2.62
CA VAL A 62 -4.09 -7.36 -3.54
C VAL A 62 -5.30 -7.92 -2.77
N ILE A 63 -6.45 -8.02 -3.45
CA ILE A 63 -7.67 -8.62 -2.87
C ILE A 63 -7.88 -10.04 -3.38
N ALA A 64 -7.47 -10.32 -4.62
CA ALA A 64 -7.57 -11.64 -5.22
C ALA A 64 -6.84 -12.72 -4.41
N THR A 65 -7.33 -13.95 -4.53
CA THR A 65 -6.74 -15.14 -3.87
C THR A 65 -6.36 -16.24 -4.85
N ASP A 66 -6.71 -16.08 -6.13
CA ASP A 66 -6.23 -16.90 -7.23
C ASP A 66 -5.01 -16.25 -7.91
N PHE A 67 -4.15 -17.09 -8.51
CA PHE A 67 -2.89 -16.65 -9.12
C PHE A 67 -3.08 -15.57 -10.19
N GLU A 68 -4.01 -15.78 -11.13
CA GLU A 68 -4.22 -14.83 -12.25
C GLU A 68 -4.76 -13.48 -11.76
N GLY A 69 -5.68 -13.50 -10.79
CA GLY A 69 -6.19 -12.31 -10.14
C GLY A 69 -5.10 -11.53 -9.42
N MET A 70 -4.25 -12.21 -8.63
CA MET A 70 -3.16 -11.56 -7.90
C MET A 70 -2.11 -10.95 -8.82
N VAL A 71 -1.75 -11.62 -9.92
CA VAL A 71 -0.82 -11.06 -10.91
C VAL A 71 -1.41 -9.80 -11.54
N ARG A 72 -2.67 -9.86 -12.01
CA ARG A 72 -3.33 -8.71 -12.65
C ARG A 72 -3.46 -7.51 -11.72
N GLU A 73 -3.92 -7.72 -10.49
CA GLU A 73 -4.05 -6.65 -9.49
C GLU A 73 -2.68 -6.12 -9.07
N GLY A 74 -1.70 -7.01 -8.90
CA GLY A 74 -0.32 -6.64 -8.55
C GLY A 74 0.35 -5.77 -9.62
N GLU A 75 0.22 -6.13 -10.90
CA GLU A 75 0.73 -5.34 -12.01
C GLU A 75 0.07 -3.95 -12.08
N GLU A 76 -1.23 -3.88 -11.84
CA GLU A 76 -1.96 -2.60 -11.78
C GLU A 76 -1.46 -1.71 -10.63
N LEU A 77 -1.28 -2.28 -9.43
CA LEU A 77 -0.73 -1.55 -8.28
C LEU A 77 0.71 -1.08 -8.53
N ALA A 78 1.57 -1.98 -9.03
CA ALA A 78 2.98 -1.67 -9.30
C ALA A 78 3.16 -0.57 -10.36
N ALA A 79 2.21 -0.43 -11.30
CA ALA A 79 2.23 0.62 -12.31
C ALA A 79 1.91 2.02 -11.77
N LEU A 80 1.31 2.14 -10.58
CA LEU A 80 0.91 3.44 -10.01
C LEU A 80 2.10 4.33 -9.67
N HIS A 81 3.12 3.74 -9.03
CA HIS A 81 4.28 4.49 -8.54
C HIS A 81 5.47 3.57 -8.28
N LYS A 82 6.69 4.07 -8.50
CA LYS A 82 7.94 3.30 -8.31
C LYS A 82 8.19 2.83 -6.86
N GLN A 83 7.48 3.40 -5.90
CA GLN A 83 7.58 3.06 -4.48
C GLN A 83 6.61 1.96 -4.05
N ILE A 84 5.68 1.56 -4.93
CA ILE A 84 4.71 0.53 -4.59
C ILE A 84 5.41 -0.82 -4.48
N VAL A 85 5.21 -1.48 -3.34
CA VAL A 85 5.56 -2.87 -3.11
C VAL A 85 4.27 -3.66 -2.97
N VAL A 86 4.04 -4.60 -3.89
CA VAL A 86 2.81 -5.41 -3.87
C VAL A 86 2.87 -6.40 -2.71
N LYS A 87 1.88 -6.31 -1.82
CA LYS A 87 1.70 -7.19 -0.68
C LYS A 87 0.78 -8.34 -1.08
N ILE A 88 1.31 -9.55 -0.98
CA ILE A 88 0.66 -10.80 -1.37
C ILE A 88 0.37 -11.65 -0.14
N PRO A 89 -0.83 -12.25 -0.01
CA PRO A 89 -1.11 -13.18 1.08
C PRO A 89 -0.23 -14.43 0.98
N MET A 90 0.23 -14.93 2.12
CA MET A 90 1.00 -16.17 2.20
C MET A 90 0.09 -17.39 2.03
N ILE A 91 -0.29 -17.66 0.78
CA ILE A 91 -1.10 -18.81 0.34
C ILE A 91 -0.43 -19.49 -0.85
N LYS A 92 -0.85 -20.70 -1.19
CA LYS A 92 -0.24 -21.49 -2.29
C LYS A 92 -0.13 -20.70 -3.58
N ASP A 93 -1.18 -19.99 -3.96
CA ASP A 93 -1.19 -19.21 -5.20
C ASP A 93 -0.44 -17.88 -5.07
N GLY A 94 -0.21 -17.36 -3.86
CA GLY A 94 0.56 -16.14 -3.62
C GLY A 94 2.08 -16.36 -3.59
N VAL A 95 2.53 -17.60 -3.38
CA VAL A 95 3.97 -17.97 -3.45
C VAL A 95 4.42 -18.25 -4.89
N LYS A 96 3.48 -18.62 -5.77
CA LYS A 96 3.77 -18.86 -7.19
C LYS A 96 4.03 -17.55 -7.92
#